data_AF-A0A973KLX5-F1
#
_entry.id   AF-A0A973KLX5-F1
#
_cell.length_a   1.000
_cell.length_b   1.000
_cell.length_c   1.000
_cell.angle_alpha   90.00
_cell.angle_beta   90.00
_cell.angle_gamma   90.00
#
_symmetry.space_group_name_H-M   'P 1'
#
loop_
_entity.id
_entity.type
_entity.pdbx_description
1 polymer ?
#
loop_
_entity_poly.entity_id
_entity_poly.type
_entity_poly.pdbx_seq_one_letter_code
_entity_poly.pdbx_strand_id
1 'polypeptide(L)' 'MSDDKALRMGLAERLIAGGHLHTDPWRAAVECVSRHEFLRGGYFQRADSPGPTAWRPVLPDD' A
#
# COMPACT_ATOMS: atom_id res chain seq x y z
N MET A 1 -9.71 -15.95 -0.65
CA MET A 1 -9.52 -14.57 -1.15
C MET A 1 -9.87 -13.65 -0.01
N SER A 2 -8.91 -12.93 0.56
CA SER A 2 -9.25 -11.92 1.56
C SER A 2 -10.02 -10.81 0.85
N ASP A 3 -11.12 -10.34 1.43
CA ASP A 3 -11.90 -9.22 0.90
C ASP A 3 -11.00 -7.97 0.82
N ASP A 4 -10.95 -7.31 -0.35
CA ASP A 4 -10.17 -6.09 -0.59
C ASP A 4 -10.48 -4.99 0.43
N LYS A 5 -11.72 -4.95 0.91
CA LYS A 5 -12.12 -4.07 2.01
C LYS A 5 -11.38 -4.42 3.30
N ALA A 6 -11.28 -5.70 3.66
CA ALA A 6 -10.58 -6.15 4.85
C ALA A 6 -9.07 -5.83 4.77
N LEU A 7 -8.45 -6.01 3.60
CA LEU A 7 -7.04 -5.63 3.38
C LEU A 7 -6.81 -4.14 3.55
N ARG A 8 -7.74 -3.30 3.08
CA ARG A 8 -7.68 -1.84 3.20
C ARG A 8 -7.88 -1.37 4.63
N MET A 9 -8.84 -1.94 5.37
CA MET A 9 -8.98 -1.66 6.80
C MET A 9 -7.72 -2.07 7.57
N GLY A 10 -7.16 -3.24 7.28
CA GLY A 10 -5.89 -3.68 7.88
C GLY A 10 -4.68 -2.81 7.49
N LEU A 11 -4.69 -2.16 6.33
CA LEU A 11 -3.70 -1.14 5.98
C LEU A 11 -3.86 0.12 6.84
N ALA A 12 -5.09 0.63 6.99
CA ALA A 12 -5.36 1.81 7.81
C ALA A 12 -4.89 1.61 9.26
N GLU A 13 -5.20 0.47 9.88
CA GLU A 13 -4.73 0.15 11.23
C GLU A 13 -3.20 0.15 11.37
N ARG A 14 -2.49 -0.46 10.41
CA ARG A 14 -1.02 -0.48 10.42
C ARG A 14 -0.41 0.91 10.26
N LEU A 15 -1.02 1.76 9.43
CA LEU A 15 -0.57 3.15 9.25
C LEU A 15 -0.79 3.99 10.51
N ILE A 16 -1.89 3.78 11.22
CA ILE A 16 -2.16 4.43 12.52
C ILE A 16 -1.14 3.95 13.55
N ALA A 17 -0.96 2.64 13.68
CA ALA A 17 -0.01 2.05 14.63
C ALA A 17 1.44 2.49 14.37
N GLY A 18 1.81 2.67 13.10
CA GLY A 18 3.12 3.19 12.69
C GLY A 18 3.28 4.71 12.80
N GLY A 19 2.24 5.45 13.21
CA GLY A 19 2.29 6.90 13.30
C GLY A 19 2.43 7.60 11.95
N HIS A 20 1.85 7.02 10.89
CA HIS A 20 1.79 7.63 9.55
C HIS A 20 0.43 8.27 9.27
N LEU A 21 -0.58 7.95 10.07
CA LEU A 21 -1.96 8.38 9.91
C LEU A 21 -2.50 8.93 11.24
N HIS A 22 -2.79 10.24 11.28
CA HIS A 22 -3.04 10.95 12.55
C HIS A 22 -4.42 11.60 12.67
N THR A 23 -5.15 11.76 11.56
CA THR A 23 -6.44 12.45 11.57
C THR A 23 -7.52 11.62 10.90
N ASP A 24 -8.74 11.76 11.41
CA ASP A 24 -9.90 11.00 10.93
C ASP A 24 -10.19 11.22 9.43
N PRO A 25 -10.06 12.44 8.85
CA PRO A 25 -10.25 12.63 7.41
C PRO A 25 -9.26 11.81 6.56
N TRP A 26 -8.00 11.70 6.98
CA TRP A 26 -7.03 10.89 6.27
C TRP A 26 -7.32 9.39 6.43
N ARG A 27 -7.80 8.97 7.61
CA ARG A 27 -8.23 7.58 7.81
C ARG A 27 -9.37 7.21 6.87
N ALA A 28 -10.40 8.06 6.83
CA ALA A 28 -11.54 7.88 5.95
C ALA A 28 -11.12 7.80 4.47
N ALA A 29 -10.14 8.60 4.03
CA ALA A 29 -9.62 8.53 2.67
C ALA A 29 -8.96 7.17 2.36
N VAL A 30 -8.10 6.67 3.25
CA VAL A 30 -7.46 5.35 3.09
C VAL A 30 -8.50 4.23 3.10
N GLU A 31 -9.50 4.33 3.99
CA GLU A 31 -10.56 3.34 4.11
C GLU A 31 -11.58 3.40 2.96
N CYS A 32 -11.69 4.51 2.22
CA CYS A 32 -12.63 4.66 1.11
C CYS A 32 -12.01 4.32 -0.25
N VAL A 33 -10.73 4.67 -0.47
CA VAL A 33 -10.09 4.58 -1.79
C VAL A 33 -9.32 3.27 -1.97
N SER A 34 -9.73 2.48 -2.97
CA SER A 34 -9.07 1.24 -3.37
C SER A 34 -7.73 1.50 -4.06
N ARG A 35 -6.63 1.57 -3.31
CA ARG A 35 -5.26 1.78 -3.86
C ARG A 35 -4.91 0.81 -4.99
N HIS A 36 -5.36 -0.45 -4.92
CA HIS A 36 -5.05 -1.47 -5.91
C HIS A 36 -5.55 -1.12 -7.33
N GLU A 37 -6.61 -0.31 -7.45
CA GLU A 37 -7.15 0.12 -8.76
C GLU A 37 -6.16 1.00 -9.54
N PHE A 38 -5.28 1.70 -8.82
CA PHE A 38 -4.25 2.57 -9.40
C PHE A 38 -2.94 1.83 -9.70
N LEU A 39 -2.84 0.55 -9.33
CA LEU A 39 -1.61 -0.26 -9.46
C LEU A 39 -1.76 -1.41 -10.46
N ARG A 40 -2.77 -1.33 -11.34
CA ARG A 40 -3.07 -2.37 -12.34
C ARG A 40 -1.90 -2.64 -13.31
N GLY A 41 -0.96 -1.71 -13.46
CA GLY A 41 0.27 -1.88 -14.23
C GLY A 41 1.47 -2.44 -13.45
N GLY A 42 1.29 -2.81 -12.18
CA GLY A 42 2.36 -3.18 -11.25
C GLY A 42 2.64 -2.11 -10.20
N TYR A 43 3.54 -2.43 -9.27
CA TYR A 43 3.98 -1.51 -8.22
C TYR A 43 5.49 -1.65 -7.97
N PHE A 44 6.09 -0.75 -7.20
CA PHE A 44 7.51 -0.85 -6.81
C PHE A 44 7.63 -1.29 -5.36
N GLN A 45 8.60 -2.16 -5.10
CA GLN A 45 9.00 -2.53 -3.75
C GLN A 45 10.44 -2.11 -3.50
N ARG A 46 10.78 -1.84 -2.23
CA ARG A 46 12.14 -1.48 -1.85
C ARG A 46 13.06 -2.67 -2.12
N ALA A 47 14.20 -2.39 -2.72
CA ALA A 47 15.23 -3.39 -2.99
C ALA A 47 16.34 -3.24 -1.94
N ASP A 48 16.72 -4.34 -1.29
CA ASP A 48 17.84 -4.37 -0.33
C ASP A 48 19.20 -4.53 -1.04
N SER A 49 19.19 -4.70 -2.36
CA SER A 49 20.38 -4.86 -3.20
C SER A 49 21.02 -3.52 -3.55
N PRO A 50 22.36 -3.42 -3.59
CA PRO A 50 23.06 -2.23 -4.07
C PRO A 50 22.78 -2.04 -5.57
N GLY A 51 22.12 -0.93 -5.91
CA GLY A 51 21.74 -0.57 -7.27
C GLY A 51 21.47 0.93 -7.38
N PRO A 52 21.34 1.48 -8.59
CA PRO A 52 21.16 2.92 -8.81
C PRO A 52 19.86 3.46 -8.20
N THR A 53 18.87 2.60 -7.97
CA THR A 53 17.62 2.92 -7.25
C THR A 53 17.37 1.92 -6.13
N ALA A 54 16.88 2.39 -4.98
CA ALA A 54 16.48 1.54 -3.86
C ALA A 54 15.12 0.83 -4.07
N TRP A 55 14.66 0.73 -5.31
CA TRP A 55 13.31 0.28 -5.68
C TRP A 55 13.36 -0.59 -6.93
N ARG A 56 12.59 -1.69 -6.94
CA ARG A 56 12.40 -2.59 -8.09
C ARG A 56 10.92 -2.74 -8.43
N PRO A 57 10.54 -2.86 -9.71
CA PRO A 57 9.16 -3.15 -10.08
C PRO A 57 8.77 -4.55 -9.60
N VAL A 58 7.48 -4.73 -9.32
CA VAL A 58 6.81 -6.00 -9.08
C VAL A 58 5.73 -6.09 -10.14
N LEU A 59 5.90 -7.06 -11.03
CA LEU A 59 4.94 -7.34 -12.10
C LEU A 59 3.96 -8.42 -11.63
N PRO A 60 2.76 -8.49 -12.21
CA PRO A 60 1.76 -9.49 -11.84
C PRO A 60 2.22 -10.96 -12.00
N ASP A 61 3.25 -11.20 -12.83
CA ASP A 61 3.75 -12.53 -13.20
C ASP A 61 5.11 -12.88 -12.56
N ASP A 62 5.59 -12.10 -11.59
CA ASP A 62 6.79 -12.38 -10.78
C ASP A 62 6.49 -13.21 -9.52
#